data_AF-A0A1Q8BMJ9-F1
#
_entry.id   AF-A0A1Q8BMJ9-F1
#
_cell.length_a   1.000
_cell.length_b   1.000
_cell.length_c   1.000
_cell.angle_alpha   90.00
_cell.angle_beta   90.00
_cell.angle_gamma   90.00
#
_symmetry.space_group_name_H-M   'P 1'
#
loop_
_entity.id
_entity.type
_entity.pdbx_description
1 polymer ?
#
loop_
_entity_poly.entity_id
_entity_poly.type
_entity_poly.pdbx_seq_one_letter_code
_entity_poly.pdbx_strand_id
1 'polypeptide(L)'
;MLERTFRHVAEATKLAFAIDLRPGLPETMQTDPQRLQQILNNLLSNAFKFTERGGVEFVAQAATSGWDASNDLLNRAPGVIAFSVIDTGIGIPADKQQSIFEAFAQGDGTTSRKYGGTGLGLSICRELTRLLGGEIRLES
;
A
#
# COMPACT_ATOMS: atom_id res chain seq x y z
N MET A 1 9.45 -7.05 11.72
CA MET A 1 8.26 -6.68 12.53
C MET A 1 6.97 -6.86 11.73
N LEU A 2 6.89 -6.23 10.56
CA LEU A 2 5.75 -6.29 9.64
C LEU A 2 5.29 -7.72 9.30
N GLU A 3 6.22 -8.61 8.93
CA GLU A 3 5.92 -10.02 8.68
C GLU A 3 5.23 -10.72 9.86
N ARG A 4 5.76 -10.57 11.09
CA ARG A 4 5.20 -11.23 12.28
C ARG A 4 3.77 -10.77 12.57
N THR A 5 3.52 -9.46 12.45
CA THR A 5 2.19 -8.89 12.68
C THR A 5 1.18 -9.41 11.68
N PHE A 6 1.48 -9.35 10.38
CA PHE A 6 0.51 -9.73 9.35
C PHE A 6 0.37 -11.22 9.13
N ARG A 7 1.38 -12.03 9.51
CA ARG A 7 1.22 -13.49 9.57
C ARG A 7 0.13 -13.91 10.56
N HIS A 8 0.08 -13.26 11.73
CA HIS A 8 -0.98 -13.53 12.71
C HIS A 8 -2.36 -13.07 12.22
N VAL A 9 -2.43 -11.94 11.51
CA VAL A 9 -3.68 -11.47 10.88
C VAL A 9 -4.15 -12.45 9.80
N ALA A 10 -3.22 -12.95 8.98
CA ALA A 10 -3.51 -13.95 7.94
C ALA A 10 -4.08 -15.24 8.52
N GLU A 11 -3.50 -15.74 9.63
CA GLU A 11 -4.01 -16.89 10.36
C GLU A 11 -5.43 -16.66 10.90
N ALA A 12 -5.67 -15.50 11.53
CA ALA A 12 -6.97 -15.15 12.08
C ALA A 12 -8.06 -14.98 11.01
N THR A 13 -7.69 -14.45 9.85
CA THR A 13 -8.59 -14.23 8.69
C THR A 13 -8.68 -15.42 7.75
N LYS A 14 -7.83 -16.44 7.93
CA LYS A 14 -7.69 -17.62 7.05
C LYS A 14 -7.33 -17.24 5.60
N LEU A 15 -6.58 -16.17 5.43
CA LEU A 15 -6.08 -15.72 4.13
C LEU A 15 -4.64 -16.17 3.93
N ALA A 16 -4.25 -16.41 2.68
CA ALA A 16 -2.84 -16.60 2.36
C ALA A 16 -2.09 -15.26 2.52
N PHE A 17 -0.86 -15.32 3.02
CA PHE A 17 0.02 -14.16 3.09
C PHE A 17 1.42 -14.53 2.60
N ALA A 18 1.89 -13.81 1.58
CA ALA A 18 3.21 -14.00 0.99
C ALA A 18 4.03 -12.70 1.06
N ILE A 19 5.34 -12.87 1.21
CA ILE A 19 6.32 -11.80 1.12
C ILE A 19 7.32 -12.21 0.03
N ASP A 20 7.37 -11.44 -1.05
CA ASP A 20 8.30 -11.59 -2.16
C ASP A 20 9.31 -10.43 -2.14
N LEU A 21 10.54 -10.73 -1.74
CA LEU A 21 11.67 -9.80 -1.83
C LEU A 21 12.48 -10.18 -3.05
N ARG A 22 12.30 -9.43 -4.15
CA ARG A 22 12.92 -9.79 -5.42
C ARG A 22 14.43 -9.53 -5.42
N PRO A 23 15.19 -10.29 -6.22
CA PRO A 23 16.62 -10.05 -6.39
C PRO A 23 16.93 -8.61 -6.86
N GLY A 24 18.09 -8.09 -6.47
CA GLY A 24 18.54 -6.75 -6.87
C GLY A 24 18.12 -5.62 -5.92
N LEU A 25 17.42 -5.93 -4.83
CA LEU A 25 17.23 -4.98 -3.74
C LEU A 25 18.57 -4.69 -3.02
N PRO A 26 18.83 -3.42 -2.64
CA PRO A 26 19.96 -3.11 -1.78
C PRO A 26 19.74 -3.68 -0.38
N GLU A 27 20.82 -4.02 0.33
CA GLU A 27 20.76 -4.52 1.71
C GLU A 27 20.14 -3.50 2.67
N THR A 28 20.32 -2.21 2.38
CA THR A 28 19.79 -1.10 3.17
C THR A 28 19.31 0.03 2.27
N MET A 29 18.36 0.81 2.78
CA MET A 29 17.84 2.01 2.13
C MET A 29 17.77 3.14 3.15
N GLN A 30 18.12 4.36 2.73
CA GLN A 30 17.93 5.55 3.54
C GLN A 30 16.50 6.07 3.37
N THR A 31 15.76 6.15 4.47
CA THR A 31 14.38 6.66 4.52
C THR A 31 14.04 7.02 5.96
N ASP A 32 12.89 7.65 6.20
CA ASP A 32 12.25 7.62 7.51
C ASP A 32 11.56 6.25 7.71
N PRO A 33 12.06 5.37 8.59
CA PRO A 33 11.51 4.03 8.76
C PRO A 33 10.13 4.05 9.40
N GLN A 34 9.83 5.05 10.24
CA GLN A 34 8.54 5.15 10.91
C GLN A 34 7.44 5.52 9.91
N ARG A 35 7.71 6.46 9.00
CA ARG A 35 6.74 6.86 7.97
C ARG A 35 6.53 5.77 6.93
N LEU A 36 7.61 5.10 6.50
CA LEU A 36 7.48 3.96 5.59
C LEU A 36 6.65 2.83 6.23
N GLN A 37 6.94 2.48 7.48
CA GLN A 37 6.16 1.47 8.20
C GLN A 37 4.69 1.88 8.38
N GLN A 38 4.41 3.16 8.61
CA GLN A 38 3.04 3.69 8.68
C GLN A 38 2.29 3.50 7.36
N ILE A 39 2.92 3.79 6.22
CA ILE A 39 2.35 3.57 4.88
C ILE A 39 2.06 2.08 4.68
N LEU A 40 3.08 1.21 4.85
CA LEU A 40 2.94 -0.22 4.59
C LEU A 40 1.89 -0.89 5.48
N ASN A 41 1.84 -0.52 6.77
CA ASN A 41 0.82 -1.04 7.68
C ASN A 41 -0.60 -0.65 7.25
N ASN A 42 -0.79 0.57 6.75
CA ASN A 42 -2.11 1.01 6.30
C ASN A 42 -2.55 0.26 5.04
N LEU A 43 -1.64 0.11 4.06
CA LEU A 43 -1.92 -0.62 2.83
C LEU A 43 -2.26 -2.09 3.12
N LEU A 44 -1.42 -2.77 3.90
CA LEU A 44 -1.67 -4.17 4.28
C LEU A 44 -2.94 -4.33 5.13
N SER A 45 -3.20 -3.44 6.07
CA SER A 45 -4.43 -3.49 6.85
C SER A 45 -5.67 -3.34 5.97
N ASN A 46 -5.63 -2.45 4.96
CA ASN A 46 -6.72 -2.33 3.99
C ASN A 46 -6.87 -3.61 3.15
N ALA A 47 -5.78 -4.16 2.63
CA ALA A 47 -5.79 -5.41 1.86
C ALA A 47 -6.45 -6.57 2.63
N PHE A 48 -6.03 -6.82 3.88
CA PHE A 48 -6.64 -7.85 4.73
C PHE A 48 -8.10 -7.56 5.08
N LYS A 49 -8.44 -6.28 5.26
CA LYS A 49 -9.80 -5.85 5.62
C LYS A 49 -10.81 -6.03 4.49
N PHE A 50 -10.38 -5.89 3.23
CA PHE A 50 -11.24 -5.95 2.05
C PHE A 50 -11.13 -7.26 1.26
N THR A 51 -10.29 -8.19 1.74
CA THR A 51 -10.18 -9.55 1.22
C THR A 51 -10.96 -10.52 2.10
N GLU A 52 -11.99 -11.18 1.57
CA GLU A 52 -12.75 -12.21 2.31
C GLU A 52 -12.22 -13.62 2.05
N ARG A 53 -11.60 -13.85 0.89
CA ARG A 53 -11.03 -15.13 0.46
C ARG A 53 -9.86 -14.92 -0.49
N GLY A 54 -8.94 -15.90 -0.54
CA GLY A 54 -7.73 -15.83 -1.35
C GLY A 54 -6.54 -15.39 -0.50
N GLY A 55 -5.89 -14.29 -0.84
CA GLY A 55 -4.68 -13.87 -0.14
C GLY A 55 -4.24 -12.43 -0.39
N VAL A 56 -3.22 -12.06 0.37
CA VAL A 56 -2.50 -10.78 0.27
C VAL A 56 -1.03 -11.09 0.03
N GLU A 57 -0.41 -10.38 -0.91
CA GLU A 57 1.01 -10.48 -1.21
C GLU A 57 1.67 -9.12 -1.02
N PHE A 58 2.81 -9.12 -0.34
CA PHE A 58 3.70 -7.97 -0.26
C PHE A 58 4.93 -8.23 -1.13
N VAL A 59 5.15 -7.36 -2.12
CA VAL A 59 6.29 -7.44 -3.02
C VAL A 59 7.19 -6.23 -2.81
N ALA A 60 8.49 -6.46 -2.66
CA ALA A 60 9.50 -5.40 -2.77
C ALA A 60 10.43 -5.73 -3.94
N GLN A 61 10.67 -4.74 -4.80
CA GLN A 61 11.54 -4.91 -5.96
C GLN A 61 12.25 -3.62 -6.34
N ALA A 62 13.44 -3.73 -6.97
CA ALA A 62 14.04 -2.60 -7.65
C ALA A 62 13.14 -2.17 -8.82
N ALA A 63 12.94 -0.87 -8.99
CA ALA A 63 12.10 -0.28 -10.03
C ALA A 63 12.93 0.66 -10.91
N THR A 64 12.71 0.57 -12.21
CA THR A 64 13.33 1.44 -13.23
C THR A 64 12.32 2.36 -13.90
N SER A 65 11.03 2.18 -13.59
CA SER A 65 9.91 2.94 -14.15
C SER A 65 8.66 2.73 -13.28
N GLY A 66 7.54 3.35 -13.66
CA GLY A 66 6.26 3.16 -12.98
C GLY A 66 5.87 4.30 -12.04
N TRP A 67 6.54 5.43 -12.11
CA TRP A 67 6.13 6.72 -11.53
C TRP A 67 5.89 7.75 -12.65
N ASP A 68 5.34 8.91 -12.31
CA ASP A 68 4.97 9.95 -13.25
C ASP A 68 6.24 10.59 -13.84
N ALA A 69 6.25 10.85 -15.15
CA ALA A 69 7.41 11.43 -15.82
C ALA A 69 7.81 12.80 -15.25
N SER A 70 6.90 13.50 -14.56
CA SER A 70 7.16 14.76 -13.87
C SER A 70 7.82 14.60 -12.48
N ASN A 71 7.96 13.38 -11.96
CA ASN A 71 8.60 13.14 -10.67
C ASN A 71 10.13 13.21 -10.78
N ASP A 72 10.66 14.44 -10.73
CA ASP A 72 12.10 14.72 -10.86
C ASP A 72 12.97 14.01 -9.82
N LEU A 73 12.47 13.78 -8.60
CA LEU A 73 13.22 13.10 -7.56
C LEU A 73 13.47 11.64 -7.93
N LEU A 74 12.42 10.92 -8.33
CA LEU A 74 12.55 9.52 -8.76
C LEU A 74 13.31 9.40 -10.09
N ASN A 75 13.12 10.32 -11.02
CA ASN A 75 13.85 10.35 -12.30
C ASN A 75 15.36 10.49 -12.14
N ARG A 76 15.83 11.13 -11.06
CA ARG A 76 17.26 11.36 -10.78
C ARG A 76 17.81 10.47 -9.69
N ALA A 77 16.98 9.60 -9.10
CA ALA A 77 17.40 8.72 -8.03
C ALA A 77 18.42 7.68 -8.55
N PRO A 78 19.48 7.36 -7.79
CA PRO A 78 20.44 6.33 -8.16
C PRO A 78 19.83 4.91 -8.15
N GLY A 79 18.68 4.75 -7.50
CA GLY A 79 17.89 3.53 -7.50
C GLY A 79 16.52 3.81 -6.86
N VAL A 80 15.49 3.09 -7.33
CA VAL A 80 14.13 3.19 -6.81
C VAL A 80 13.68 1.81 -6.35
N ILE A 81 12.97 1.74 -5.23
CA ILE A 81 12.36 0.51 -4.73
C ILE A 81 10.84 0.68 -4.81
N ALA A 82 10.17 -0.25 -5.50
CA ALA A 82 8.73 -0.36 -5.49
C ALA A 82 8.30 -1.32 -4.37
N PHE A 83 7.37 -0.85 -3.55
CA PHE A 83 6.66 -1.67 -2.56
C PHE A 83 5.21 -1.83 -3.04
N SER A 84 4.79 -3.07 -3.27
CA SER A 84 3.45 -3.39 -3.75
C SER A 84 2.72 -4.24 -2.72
N VAL A 85 1.46 -3.89 -2.46
CA VAL A 85 0.52 -4.72 -1.71
C VAL A 85 -0.56 -5.13 -2.70
N ILE A 86 -0.65 -6.44 -2.94
CA ILE A 86 -1.55 -7.04 -3.91
C ILE A 86 -2.55 -7.89 -3.13
N ASP A 87 -3.83 -7.74 -3.41
CA ASP A 87 -4.88 -8.51 -2.75
C ASP A 87 -5.91 -9.03 -3.74
N THR A 88 -6.63 -10.07 -3.32
CA THR A 88 -7.70 -10.71 -4.11
C THR A 88 -9.09 -10.30 -3.63
N GLY A 89 -9.21 -9.10 -3.03
CA GLY A 89 -10.42 -8.60 -2.43
C GLY A 89 -11.47 -8.14 -3.44
N ILE A 90 -12.41 -7.32 -2.94
CA ILE A 90 -13.55 -6.84 -3.73
C ILE A 90 -13.17 -5.87 -4.87
N GLY A 91 -11.91 -5.43 -4.93
CA GLY A 91 -11.43 -4.41 -5.85
C GLY A 91 -12.00 -3.01 -5.56
N ILE A 92 -11.57 -2.04 -6.38
CA ILE A 92 -11.97 -0.63 -6.28
C ILE A 92 -12.54 -0.21 -7.65
N PRO A 93 -13.84 0.14 -7.72
CA PRO A 93 -14.46 0.66 -8.93
C PRO A 93 -13.68 1.86 -9.50
N ALA A 94 -13.51 1.91 -10.83
CA ALA A 94 -12.68 2.91 -11.52
C ALA A 94 -13.07 4.37 -11.18
N ASP A 95 -14.36 4.63 -11.01
CA ASP A 95 -14.92 5.94 -10.62
C ASP A 95 -14.56 6.35 -9.18
N LYS A 96 -14.12 5.40 -8.34
CA LYS A 96 -13.70 5.63 -6.95
C LYS A 96 -12.19 5.63 -6.76
N GLN A 97 -11.40 5.19 -7.74
CA GLN A 97 -9.95 5.03 -7.60
C GLN A 97 -9.23 6.36 -7.29
N GLN A 98 -9.71 7.48 -7.83
CA GLN A 98 -9.13 8.79 -7.54
C GLN A 98 -9.57 9.32 -6.17
N SER A 99 -10.85 9.14 -5.82
CA SER A 99 -11.43 9.70 -4.61
C SER A 99 -11.01 8.98 -3.33
N ILE A 100 -10.63 7.69 -3.37
CA ILE A 100 -10.15 6.98 -2.16
C ILE A 100 -8.90 7.60 -1.52
N PHE A 101 -8.15 8.42 -2.27
CA PHE A 101 -7.00 9.17 -1.76
C PHE A 101 -7.37 10.55 -1.22
N GLU A 102 -8.60 11.00 -1.39
CA GLU A 102 -9.13 12.24 -0.82
C GLU A 102 -9.57 11.99 0.62
N ALA A 103 -9.26 12.94 1.52
CA ALA A 103 -9.67 12.83 2.91
C ALA A 103 -11.21 12.80 3.00
N PHE A 104 -11.74 11.89 3.82
CA PHE A 104 -13.19 11.74 4.06
C PHE A 104 -14.03 11.30 2.86
N ALA A 105 -13.41 10.88 1.75
CA ALA A 105 -14.12 10.44 0.55
C ALA A 105 -14.86 9.10 0.68
N GLN A 106 -15.04 8.58 1.90
CA GLN A 106 -15.96 7.46 2.15
C GLN A 106 -17.41 7.94 1.95
N GLY A 107 -17.83 8.01 0.69
CA GLY A 107 -19.20 8.30 0.27
C GLY A 107 -20.16 7.14 0.60
N ASP A 108 -21.36 7.53 1.03
CA ASP A 108 -22.52 6.77 1.50
C ASP A 108 -22.27 5.73 2.60
N GLY A 109 -22.81 6.01 3.79
CA GLY A 109 -22.52 5.38 5.08
C GLY A 109 -22.85 3.88 5.25
N THR A 110 -22.93 3.10 4.18
CA THR A 110 -23.05 1.63 4.19
C THR A 110 -21.67 0.97 4.32
N THR A 111 -20.65 1.42 3.57
CA THR A 111 -19.28 0.88 3.64
C THR A 111 -18.56 1.28 4.93
N SER A 112 -18.74 2.53 5.39
CA SER A 112 -18.18 3.00 6.66
C SER A 112 -18.75 2.22 7.86
N ARG A 113 -20.05 1.83 7.81
CA ARG A 113 -20.70 0.99 8.83
C ARG A 113 -20.24 -0.46 8.82
N LYS A 114 -20.06 -1.08 7.65
CA LYS A 114 -19.64 -2.49 7.54
C LYS A 114 -18.16 -2.69 7.88
N TYR A 115 -17.31 -1.70 7.57
CA TYR A 115 -15.87 -1.90 7.58
C TYR A 115 -15.09 -0.95 8.49
N GLY A 116 -15.69 0.08 9.09
CA GLY A 116 -15.05 0.94 10.10
C GLY A 116 -13.79 1.67 9.59
N GLY A 117 -13.91 2.95 9.25
CA GLY A 117 -12.75 3.75 8.84
C GLY A 117 -13.07 5.23 8.78
N THR A 118 -12.06 6.07 9.05
CA THR A 118 -12.18 7.53 8.95
C THR A 118 -12.03 8.05 7.52
N GLY A 119 -11.70 7.16 6.56
CA GLY A 119 -11.33 7.56 5.20
C GLY A 119 -10.00 8.33 5.12
N LEU A 120 -9.23 8.41 6.21
CA LEU A 120 -7.97 9.16 6.25
C LEU A 120 -6.74 8.31 5.93
N GLY A 121 -6.85 6.98 5.96
CA GLY A 121 -5.69 6.09 5.85
C GLY A 121 -4.90 6.28 4.56
N LEU A 122 -5.59 6.20 3.41
CA LEU A 122 -4.95 6.31 2.10
C LEU A 122 -4.54 7.75 1.76
N SER A 123 -5.29 8.76 2.21
CA SER A 123 -4.89 10.16 2.02
C SER A 123 -3.60 10.50 2.79
N ILE A 124 -3.46 10.00 4.02
CA ILE A 124 -2.21 10.09 4.80
C ILE A 124 -1.10 9.31 4.10
N CYS A 125 -1.36 8.12 3.58
CA CYS A 125 -0.34 7.35 2.84
C CYS A 125 0.19 8.12 1.63
N ARG A 126 -0.70 8.77 0.86
CA ARG A 126 -0.31 9.58 -0.29
C ARG A 126 0.58 10.75 0.12
N GLU A 127 0.22 11.47 1.17
CA GLU A 127 1.00 12.61 1.65
C GLU A 127 2.37 12.17 2.22
N LEU A 128 2.40 11.11 3.03
CA LEU A 128 3.66 10.57 3.54
C LEU A 128 4.57 10.07 2.41
N THR A 129 4.00 9.41 1.40
CA THR A 129 4.77 8.94 0.24
C THR A 129 5.39 10.11 -0.51
N ARG A 130 4.63 11.20 -0.70
CA ARG A 130 5.12 12.44 -1.31
C ARG A 130 6.23 13.09 -0.48
N LEU A 131 6.09 13.11 0.85
CA LEU A 131 7.13 13.65 1.76
C LEU A 131 8.41 12.83 1.75
N LEU A 132 8.32 11.52 1.47
CA LEU A 132 9.47 10.64 1.26
C LEU A 132 10.05 10.76 -0.17
N GLY A 133 9.51 11.64 -1.01
CA GLY A 133 9.93 11.80 -2.40
C GLY A 133 9.51 10.67 -3.34
N GLY A 134 8.60 9.79 -2.88
CA GLY A 134 8.06 8.69 -3.65
C GLY A 134 6.76 9.04 -4.38
N GLU A 135 6.18 8.02 -5.02
CA GLU A 135 4.86 8.08 -5.63
C GLU A 135 4.04 6.86 -5.21
N ILE A 136 2.74 7.05 -4.98
CA ILE A 136 1.80 5.97 -4.70
C ILE A 136 0.87 5.81 -5.90
N ARG A 137 0.65 4.56 -6.30
CA ARG A 137 -0.25 4.19 -7.40
C ARG A 137 -1.20 3.10 -6.96
N LEU A 138 -2.30 3.01 -7.70
CA LEU A 138 -3.33 2.00 -7.54
C LEU A 138 -3.61 1.39 -8.91
N GLU A 139 -3.78 0.08 -8.92
CA GLU A 139 -4.32 -0.70 -10.02
C GLU A 139 -5.34 -1.67 -9.42
N SER A 140 -6.56 -1.70 -9.97
CA SER A 140 -7.64 -2.58 -9.51
C SER A 140 -8.68 -2.81 -10.60
#